data_AF-A0A7E6DFU1-F1
#
_entry.id   AF-A0A7E6DFU1-F1
#
_cell.length_a   1.000
_cell.length_b   1.000
_cell.length_c   1.000
_cell.angle_alpha   90.00
_cell.angle_beta   90.00
_cell.angle_gamma   90.00
#
_symmetry.space_group_name_H-M   'P 1'
#
loop_
_entity.id
_entity.type
_entity.pdbx_description
1 polymer ?
#
loop_
_entity_poly.entity_id
_entity_poly.type
_entity_poly.pdbx_seq_one_letter_code
_entity_poly.pdbx_strand_id
1 'polypeptide(L)'
;MLHCFGGGILSCVLLAEPPLKFLANNTNVLLASSIWYIIFFCPYDLVSQGYSLLPVQLLAAGMKEVTRTWKIVGGVTHANSYYKNGWIVMIAIGWARGAGGSVITNFEQLVRGSWRPQADEWLKMSYPAKVTLLGSIIFTFQHTEHLAIAKHNLVFLYTMFLVGIKIVTMITETATVPFAPLEDALRWILFGWQQQFSSHEKKSEIKSSSRGSGSSTSKSIAGTSDKVKKKHTKKTD
;
A
#
# COMPACT_ATOMS: atom_id res chain seq x y z
N MET A 1 3.94 -20.48 2.40
CA MET A 1 4.72 -20.52 1.13
C MET A 1 4.50 -19.29 0.26
N LEU A 2 3.26 -18.93 -0.07
CA LEU A 2 2.96 -17.75 -0.91
C LEU A 2 3.53 -16.44 -0.35
N HIS A 3 3.47 -16.22 0.96
CA HIS A 3 4.11 -15.06 1.60
C HIS A 3 5.65 -15.01 1.45
N CYS A 4 6.33 -16.15 1.40
CA CYS A 4 7.79 -16.22 1.33
C CYS A 4 8.30 -16.11 -0.12
N PHE A 5 7.60 -16.79 -1.04
CA PHE A 5 8.01 -16.97 -2.44
C PHE A 5 7.18 -16.15 -3.44
N GLY A 6 6.18 -15.39 -2.99
CA GLY A 6 5.25 -14.67 -3.86
C GLY A 6 5.96 -13.77 -4.87
N GLY A 7 6.95 -12.98 -4.44
CA GLY A 7 7.71 -12.15 -5.39
C GLY A 7 8.40 -12.96 -6.50
N GLY A 8 8.88 -14.16 -6.18
CA GLY A 8 9.46 -15.08 -7.16
C GLY A 8 8.40 -15.64 -8.12
N ILE A 9 7.29 -16.12 -7.59
CA ILE A 9 6.15 -16.66 -8.37
C ILE A 9 5.64 -15.60 -9.34
N LEU A 10 5.36 -14.38 -8.87
CA LEU A 10 4.86 -13.29 -9.70
C LEU A 10 5.85 -12.94 -10.82
N SER A 11 7.15 -12.88 -10.50
CA SER A 11 8.18 -12.61 -11.50
C SER A 11 8.30 -13.74 -12.55
N CYS A 12 8.09 -14.99 -12.16
CA CYS A 12 8.11 -16.12 -13.10
C CYS A 12 6.90 -16.06 -14.04
N VAL A 13 5.71 -15.79 -13.49
CA VAL A 13 4.48 -15.62 -14.30
C VAL A 13 4.64 -14.49 -15.32
N LEU A 14 5.19 -13.34 -14.92
CA LEU A 14 5.40 -12.20 -15.81
C LEU A 14 6.45 -12.46 -16.90
N LEU A 15 7.44 -13.32 -16.65
CA LEU A 15 8.45 -13.72 -17.64
C LEU A 15 8.08 -15.01 -18.40
N ALA A 16 6.86 -15.54 -18.20
CA ALA A 16 6.43 -16.84 -18.71
C ALA A 16 7.39 -18.00 -18.35
N GLU A 17 8.10 -17.88 -17.23
CA GLU A 17 8.86 -18.97 -16.63
C GLU A 17 7.94 -19.88 -15.81
N PRO A 18 8.28 -21.17 -15.61
CA PRO A 18 7.48 -22.06 -14.79
C PRO A 18 7.31 -21.49 -13.37
N PRO A 19 6.08 -21.19 -12.91
CA PRO A 19 5.84 -20.53 -11.63
C PRO A 19 6.27 -21.38 -10.43
N LEU A 20 6.41 -22.70 -10.63
CA LEU A 20 6.87 -23.67 -9.64
C LEU A 20 8.41 -23.79 -9.59
N LYS A 21 9.16 -22.97 -10.32
CA LYS A 21 10.63 -22.97 -10.32
C LYS A 21 11.24 -22.77 -8.91
N PHE A 22 10.52 -22.11 -8.01
CA PHE A 22 10.96 -21.98 -6.61
C PHE A 22 11.02 -23.32 -5.87
N LEU A 23 10.22 -24.33 -6.27
CA LEU A 23 10.21 -25.66 -5.66
C LEU A 23 11.46 -26.47 -5.97
N ALA A 24 12.16 -26.16 -7.07
CA ALA A 24 13.41 -26.84 -7.40
C ALA A 24 14.50 -26.61 -6.32
N ASN A 25 14.42 -25.50 -5.59
CA ASN A 25 15.34 -25.20 -4.49
C ASN A 25 14.85 -25.82 -3.17
N ASN A 26 15.05 -27.13 -3.03
CA ASN A 26 14.64 -27.89 -1.84
C ASN A 26 15.09 -27.25 -0.52
N THR A 27 16.32 -26.70 -0.46
CA THR A 27 16.85 -26.03 0.73
C THR A 27 16.00 -24.84 1.16
N ASN A 28 15.59 -23.98 0.22
CA ASN A 28 14.78 -22.80 0.52
C ASN A 28 13.36 -23.20 0.93
N VAL A 29 12.80 -24.21 0.27
CA VAL A 29 11.47 -24.74 0.59
C VAL A 29 11.45 -25.37 1.98
N LEU A 30 12.45 -26.21 2.29
CA LEU A 30 12.60 -26.83 3.61
C LEU A 30 12.81 -25.79 4.69
N LEU A 31 13.63 -24.76 4.46
CA LEU A 31 13.84 -23.67 5.40
C LEU A 31 12.55 -22.89 5.67
N ALA A 32 11.80 -22.53 4.63
CA ALA A 32 10.53 -21.83 4.81
C ALA A 32 9.50 -22.72 5.53
N SER A 33 9.51 -24.03 5.27
CA SER A 33 8.58 -25.00 5.86
C SER A 33 8.92 -25.28 7.32
N SER A 34 10.20 -25.35 7.66
CA SER A 34 10.67 -25.53 9.02
C SER A 34 10.36 -24.30 9.87
N ILE A 35 10.62 -23.09 9.36
CA ILE A 35 10.26 -21.84 10.05
C ILE A 35 8.74 -21.79 10.30
N TRP A 36 7.93 -22.13 9.29
CA TRP A 36 6.48 -22.19 9.46
C TRP A 36 6.07 -23.22 10.52
N TYR A 37 6.62 -24.43 10.47
CA TYR A 37 6.32 -25.48 11.44
C TYR A 37 6.70 -25.08 12.86
N ILE A 38 7.90 -24.52 13.05
CA ILE A 38 8.40 -24.09 14.36
C ILE A 38 7.55 -22.95 14.92
N ILE A 39 7.14 -21.98 14.11
CA ILE A 39 6.31 -20.86 14.58
C ILE A 39 4.92 -21.33 15.05
N PHE A 40 4.31 -22.32 14.39
CA PHE A 40 2.94 -22.74 14.70
C PHE A 40 2.83 -23.94 15.65
N PHE A 41 3.80 -24.85 15.64
CA PHE A 41 3.72 -26.14 16.34
C PHE A 41 4.78 -26.30 17.44
N CYS A 42 5.53 -25.25 17.79
CA CYS A 42 6.48 -25.31 18.90
C CYS A 42 5.73 -25.46 20.24
N PRO A 43 6.08 -26.46 21.08
CA PRO A 43 5.47 -26.61 22.39
C PRO A 43 5.76 -25.39 23.26
N TYR A 44 4.75 -24.94 24.01
CA TYR A 44 4.78 -23.73 24.85
C TYR A 44 5.00 -22.40 24.10
N ASP A 45 4.89 -22.39 22.78
CA ASP A 45 4.93 -21.19 21.94
C ASP A 45 6.18 -20.30 22.16
N LEU A 46 7.28 -20.91 22.61
CA LEU A 46 8.53 -20.24 22.99
C LEU A 46 9.10 -19.39 21.86
N VAL A 47 8.99 -19.89 20.63
CA VAL A 47 9.53 -19.20 19.45
C VAL A 47 8.67 -18.01 19.07
N SER A 48 7.34 -18.11 19.11
CA SER A 48 6.48 -16.96 18.83
C SER A 48 6.66 -15.88 19.91
N GLN A 49 6.82 -16.29 21.18
CA GLN A 49 7.04 -15.39 22.31
C GLN A 49 8.41 -14.69 22.18
N GLY A 50 9.46 -15.42 21.79
CA GLY A 50 10.76 -14.85 21.46
C GLY A 50 10.69 -13.85 20.30
N TYR A 51 9.94 -14.18 19.25
CA TYR A 51 9.65 -13.26 18.13
C TYR A 51 8.73 -12.11 18.52
N SER A 52 8.06 -12.15 19.67
CA SER A 52 7.25 -11.03 20.17
C SER A 52 8.10 -9.93 20.81
N LEU A 53 9.38 -10.23 21.11
CA LEU A 53 10.32 -9.23 21.61
C LEU A 53 10.65 -8.20 20.52
N LEU A 54 10.39 -6.93 20.81
CA LEU A 54 10.65 -5.80 19.93
C LEU A 54 12.07 -5.76 19.30
N PRO A 55 13.18 -6.04 20.02
CA PRO A 55 14.51 -6.07 19.39
C PRO A 55 14.67 -7.20 18.36
N VAL A 56 14.06 -8.36 18.60
CA VAL A 56 14.08 -9.50 17.68
C VAL A 56 13.25 -9.18 16.43
N GLN A 57 12.09 -8.54 16.61
CA GLN A 57 11.25 -8.08 15.50
C GLN A 57 11.94 -7.04 14.64
N LEU A 58 12.61 -6.06 15.26
CA LEU A 58 13.39 -5.03 14.55
C LEU A 58 14.47 -5.66 13.68
N LEU A 59 15.23 -6.60 14.23
CA LEU A 59 16.28 -7.29 13.49
C LEU A 59 15.70 -8.10 12.31
N ALA A 60 14.64 -8.88 12.56
CA ALA A 60 13.99 -9.68 11.52
C ALA A 60 13.36 -8.80 10.42
N ALA A 61 12.73 -7.68 10.80
CA ALA A 61 12.17 -6.72 9.86
C ALA A 61 13.27 -6.02 9.04
N GLY A 62 14.38 -5.63 9.67
CA GLY A 62 15.55 -5.07 8.99
C GLY A 62 16.13 -6.04 7.95
N MET A 63 16.39 -7.29 8.36
CA MET A 63 16.89 -8.34 7.46
C MET A 63 15.94 -8.63 6.28
N LYS A 64 14.63 -8.55 6.53
CA LYS A 64 13.60 -8.67 5.48
C LYS A 64 13.74 -7.56 4.44
N GLU A 65 13.96 -6.32 4.85
CA GLU A 65 14.15 -5.19 3.94
C GLU A 65 15.47 -5.27 3.16
N VAL A 66 16.55 -5.76 3.78
CA VAL A 66 17.81 -6.08 3.08
C VAL A 66 17.55 -7.09 1.96
N THR A 67 16.86 -8.19 2.29
CA THR A 67 16.52 -9.25 1.31
C THR A 67 15.63 -8.71 0.20
N ARG A 68 14.74 -7.76 0.50
CA ARG A 68 13.88 -7.10 -0.49
C ARG A 68 14.72 -6.33 -1.52
N THR A 69 15.72 -5.56 -1.10
CA THR A 69 16.61 -4.86 -2.05
C THR A 69 17.30 -5.84 -2.99
N TRP A 70 17.86 -6.92 -2.47
CA TRP A 70 18.51 -7.95 -3.29
C TRP A 70 17.54 -8.62 -4.27
N LYS A 71 16.28 -8.86 -3.86
CA LYS A 71 15.23 -9.39 -4.74
C LYS A 71 14.89 -8.43 -5.88
N ILE A 72 14.79 -7.12 -5.60
CA ILE A 72 14.53 -6.09 -6.62
C ILE A 72 15.69 -6.04 -7.62
N VAL A 73 16.92 -5.87 -7.13
CA VAL A 73 18.11 -5.80 -7.98
C VAL A 73 18.26 -7.07 -8.81
N GLY A 74 18.11 -8.24 -8.18
CA GLY A 74 18.14 -9.53 -8.86
C GLY A 74 17.02 -9.67 -9.89
N GLY A 75 15.85 -9.07 -9.66
CA GLY A 75 14.75 -9.01 -10.62
C GLY A 75 15.08 -8.14 -11.84
N VAL A 76 15.60 -6.94 -11.62
CA VAL A 76 16.01 -6.01 -12.68
C VAL A 76 17.10 -6.63 -13.56
N THR A 77 18.14 -7.22 -12.95
CA THR A 77 19.22 -7.86 -13.71
C THR A 77 18.73 -9.10 -14.47
N HIS A 78 17.81 -9.86 -13.88
CA HIS A 78 17.20 -11.03 -14.51
C HIS A 78 16.30 -10.65 -15.68
N ALA A 79 15.53 -9.56 -15.57
CA ALA A 79 14.73 -9.05 -16.68
C ALA A 79 15.60 -8.52 -17.82
N ASN A 80 16.72 -7.85 -17.50
CA ASN A 80 17.65 -7.34 -18.50
C ASN A 80 18.33 -8.44 -19.32
N SER A 81 18.55 -9.65 -18.76
CA SER A 81 19.09 -10.75 -19.55
C SER A 81 18.14 -11.27 -20.63
N TYR A 82 16.81 -11.15 -20.42
CA TYR A 82 15.80 -11.49 -21.42
C TYR A 82 15.54 -10.34 -22.40
N TYR A 83 15.33 -9.13 -21.88
CA TYR A 83 14.97 -7.96 -22.67
C TYR A 83 16.02 -6.86 -22.50
N LYS A 84 17.02 -6.87 -23.38
CA LYS A 84 18.02 -5.81 -23.46
C LYS A 84 17.30 -4.48 -23.75
N ASN A 85 17.54 -3.47 -22.92
CA ASN A 85 16.92 -2.14 -23.00
C ASN A 85 15.39 -2.08 -22.80
N GLY A 86 14.75 -3.14 -22.30
CA GLY A 86 13.32 -3.15 -21.96
C GLY A 86 13.02 -2.50 -20.61
N TRP A 87 13.08 -1.16 -20.51
CA TRP A 87 12.98 -0.45 -19.23
C TRP A 87 11.68 -0.76 -18.47
N ILE A 88 10.56 -0.83 -19.18
CA ILE A 88 9.26 -1.15 -18.57
C ILE A 88 9.25 -2.56 -17.98
N VAL A 89 9.89 -3.52 -18.66
CA VAL A 89 9.95 -4.93 -18.22
C VAL A 89 10.85 -5.04 -17.00
N MET A 90 12.01 -4.37 -17.01
CA MET A 90 12.90 -4.31 -15.85
C MET A 90 12.20 -3.75 -14.61
N ILE A 91 11.45 -2.65 -14.77
CA ILE A 91 10.67 -2.04 -13.68
C ILE A 91 9.58 -3.00 -13.20
N ALA A 92 8.82 -3.61 -14.10
CA ALA A 92 7.74 -4.52 -13.74
C ALA A 92 8.25 -5.76 -12.96
N ILE A 93 9.35 -6.37 -13.41
CA ILE A 93 9.91 -7.57 -12.78
C ILE A 93 10.60 -7.24 -11.44
N GLY A 94 11.35 -6.14 -11.36
CA GLY A 94 11.94 -5.69 -10.10
C GLY A 94 10.87 -5.36 -9.06
N TRP A 95 9.80 -4.67 -9.46
CA TRP A 95 8.64 -4.40 -8.62
C TRP A 95 7.93 -5.68 -8.18
N ALA A 96 7.68 -6.61 -9.13
CA ALA A 96 7.07 -7.90 -8.83
C ALA A 96 7.90 -8.72 -7.84
N ARG A 97 9.24 -8.71 -7.92
CA ARG A 97 10.08 -9.41 -6.92
C ARG A 97 10.10 -8.72 -5.56
N GLY A 98 9.97 -7.40 -5.52
CA GLY A 98 9.98 -6.60 -4.29
C GLY A 98 8.66 -6.60 -3.52
N ALA A 99 7.52 -6.56 -4.22
CA ALA A 99 6.18 -6.44 -3.64
C ALA A 99 5.19 -7.53 -4.09
N GLY A 100 5.56 -8.48 -4.95
CA GLY A 100 4.63 -9.50 -5.45
C GLY A 100 4.06 -10.44 -4.38
N GLY A 101 4.66 -10.46 -3.18
CA GLY A 101 4.07 -11.11 -2.02
C GLY A 101 2.68 -10.56 -1.68
N SER A 102 2.48 -9.23 -1.64
CA SER A 102 1.18 -8.65 -1.29
C SER A 102 0.13 -8.91 -2.38
N VAL A 103 0.53 -8.80 -3.65
CA VAL A 103 -0.34 -9.08 -4.79
C VAL A 103 -0.86 -10.51 -4.76
N ILE A 104 0.03 -11.49 -4.55
CA ILE A 104 -0.36 -12.90 -4.49
C ILE A 104 -1.17 -13.23 -3.25
N THR A 105 -0.89 -12.60 -2.11
CA THR A 105 -1.68 -12.85 -0.89
C THR A 105 -3.09 -12.29 -1.00
N ASN A 106 -3.28 -11.19 -1.73
CA ASN A 106 -4.63 -10.69 -2.03
C ASN A 106 -5.38 -11.64 -2.96
N PHE A 107 -4.69 -12.21 -3.94
CA PHE A 107 -5.25 -13.26 -4.79
C PHE A 107 -5.58 -14.53 -3.97
N GLU A 108 -4.73 -14.91 -3.02
CA GLU A 108 -5.00 -16.01 -2.08
C GLU A 108 -6.27 -15.74 -1.25
N GLN A 109 -6.45 -14.52 -0.74
CA GLN A 109 -7.66 -14.13 -0.01
C GLN A 109 -8.91 -14.18 -0.89
N LEU A 110 -8.79 -13.80 -2.17
CA LEU A 110 -9.87 -13.94 -3.15
C LEU A 110 -10.24 -15.42 -3.37
N VAL A 111 -9.25 -16.30 -3.58
CA VAL A 111 -9.47 -17.74 -3.78
C VAL A 111 -10.06 -18.40 -2.53
N ARG A 112 -9.70 -17.94 -1.33
CA ARG A 112 -10.26 -18.39 -0.05
C ARG A 112 -11.70 -17.88 0.21
N GLY A 113 -12.28 -17.11 -0.70
CA GLY A 113 -13.67 -16.62 -0.61
C GLY A 113 -13.84 -15.38 0.27
N SER A 114 -12.76 -14.80 0.81
CA SER A 114 -12.79 -13.54 1.54
C SER A 114 -12.57 -12.37 0.58
N TRP A 115 -13.57 -12.06 -0.26
CA TRP A 115 -13.53 -10.88 -1.13
C TRP A 115 -13.88 -9.62 -0.34
N ARG A 116 -12.89 -8.77 -0.07
CA ARG A 116 -13.07 -7.43 0.54
C ARG A 116 -12.68 -6.35 -0.47
N PRO A 117 -13.59 -5.96 -1.39
CA PRO A 117 -13.29 -5.01 -2.45
C PRO A 117 -13.07 -3.56 -1.95
N GLN A 118 -13.37 -3.26 -0.68
CA GLN A 118 -13.15 -1.93 -0.10
C GLN A 118 -11.68 -1.65 0.29
N ALA A 119 -10.82 -2.66 0.29
CA ALA A 119 -9.38 -2.48 0.46
C ALA A 119 -8.71 -2.48 -0.91
N ASP A 120 -8.96 -1.43 -1.70
CA ASP A 120 -8.28 -1.27 -2.98
C ASP A 120 -6.78 -1.02 -2.77
N GLU A 121 -6.01 -2.07 -2.52
CA GLU A 121 -4.54 -1.99 -2.44
C GLU A 121 -3.93 -1.64 -3.81
N TRP A 122 -4.69 -1.85 -4.89
CA TRP A 122 -4.37 -1.39 -6.24
C TRP A 122 -4.65 0.11 -6.44
N LEU A 123 -5.73 0.65 -5.87
CA LEU A 123 -6.09 2.08 -5.98
C LEU A 123 -5.32 2.94 -4.96
N LYS A 124 -5.06 2.40 -3.77
CA LYS A 124 -4.20 2.97 -2.72
C LYS A 124 -3.02 2.04 -2.51
N MET A 125 -1.97 2.26 -3.30
CA MET A 125 -0.74 1.48 -3.21
C MET A 125 -0.15 1.51 -1.80
N SER A 126 0.07 0.32 -1.21
CA SER A 126 0.65 0.21 0.13
C SER A 126 2.07 0.78 0.18
N TYR A 127 2.47 1.32 1.33
CA TYR A 127 3.78 1.97 1.51
C TYR A 127 4.95 1.09 1.01
N PRO A 128 5.05 -0.21 1.36
CA PRO A 128 6.12 -1.06 0.85
C PRO A 128 6.08 -1.23 -0.67
N ALA A 129 4.88 -1.27 -1.26
CA ALA A 129 4.72 -1.39 -2.70
C ALA A 129 5.21 -0.12 -3.42
N LYS A 130 4.90 1.08 -2.91
CA LYS A 130 5.44 2.34 -3.45
C LYS A 130 6.96 2.40 -3.40
N VAL A 131 7.57 2.04 -2.27
CA VAL A 131 9.03 2.10 -2.14
C VAL A 131 9.72 1.04 -3.02
N THR A 132 9.13 -0.14 -3.19
CA THR A 132 9.65 -1.14 -4.12
C THR A 132 9.56 -0.71 -5.58
N LEU A 133 8.49 0.00 -5.95
CA LEU A 133 8.34 0.58 -7.29
C LEU A 133 9.42 1.62 -7.54
N LEU A 134 9.60 2.55 -6.59
CA LEU A 134 10.66 3.56 -6.66
C LEU A 134 12.05 2.92 -6.75
N GLY A 135 12.31 1.91 -5.90
CA GLY A 135 13.56 1.14 -5.96
C GLY A 135 13.77 0.49 -7.32
N SER A 136 12.73 -0.12 -7.89
CA SER A 136 12.83 -0.76 -9.20
C SER A 136 13.12 0.25 -10.31
N ILE A 137 12.57 1.45 -10.25
CA ILE A 137 12.86 2.55 -11.20
C ILE A 137 14.32 2.98 -11.07
N ILE A 138 14.78 3.28 -9.85
CA ILE A 138 16.16 3.74 -9.60
C ILE A 138 17.17 2.66 -10.04
N PHE A 139 16.94 1.40 -9.69
CA PHE A 139 17.83 0.30 -10.10
C PHE A 139 17.80 0.03 -11.60
N THR A 140 16.68 0.30 -12.28
CA THR A 140 16.60 0.22 -13.75
C THR A 140 17.42 1.33 -14.39
N PHE A 141 17.28 2.58 -13.94
CA PHE A 141 18.10 3.70 -14.44
C PHE A 141 19.59 3.52 -14.18
N GLN A 142 19.93 2.89 -13.05
CA GLN A 142 21.30 2.49 -12.74
C GLN A 142 21.83 1.42 -13.69
N HIS A 143 20.97 0.49 -14.11
CA HIS A 143 21.32 -0.58 -15.05
C HIS A 143 21.43 -0.06 -16.49
N THR A 144 20.70 1.00 -16.85
CA THR A 144 20.73 1.61 -18.18
C THR A 144 21.79 2.72 -18.30
N GLU A 145 22.71 2.82 -17.33
CA GLU A 145 23.81 3.81 -17.28
C GLU A 145 23.36 5.28 -17.29
N HIS A 146 22.09 5.57 -16.97
CA HIS A 146 21.59 6.94 -16.85
C HIS A 146 21.97 7.58 -15.50
N LEU A 147 22.31 6.77 -14.49
CA LEU A 147 22.79 7.22 -13.19
C LEU A 147 24.30 6.96 -13.04
N ALA A 148 25.07 8.03 -12.89
CA ALA A 148 26.51 7.99 -12.65
C ALA A 148 26.87 7.66 -11.18
N ILE A 149 26.23 6.63 -10.62
CA ILE A 149 26.47 6.14 -9.26
C ILE A 149 26.97 4.69 -9.36
N ALA A 150 27.83 4.23 -8.44
CA ALA A 150 28.21 2.82 -8.42
C ALA A 150 27.05 1.96 -7.89
N LYS A 151 26.76 0.81 -8.54
CA LYS A 151 25.70 -0.14 -8.14
C LYS A 151 25.77 -0.48 -6.64
N HIS A 152 26.96 -0.73 -6.10
CA HIS A 152 27.15 -1.08 -4.69
C HIS A 152 26.73 0.06 -3.75
N ASN A 153 27.10 1.30 -4.07
CA ASN A 153 26.72 2.48 -3.29
C ASN A 153 25.21 2.68 -3.32
N LEU A 154 24.59 2.49 -4.48
CA LEU A 154 23.13 2.61 -4.62
C LEU A 154 22.39 1.55 -3.81
N VAL A 155 22.83 0.29 -3.87
CA VAL A 155 22.27 -0.81 -3.07
C VAL A 155 22.39 -0.50 -1.58
N PHE A 156 23.55 -0.02 -1.14
CA PHE A 156 23.79 0.34 0.24
C PHE A 156 22.88 1.47 0.72
N LEU A 157 22.85 2.60 -0.01
CA LEU A 157 22.03 3.76 0.32
C LEU A 157 20.54 3.44 0.34
N TYR A 158 20.05 2.72 -0.68
CA TYR A 158 18.64 2.32 -0.75
C TYR A 158 18.26 1.36 0.38
N THR A 159 19.15 0.43 0.74
CA THR A 159 18.90 -0.51 1.85
C THR A 159 18.89 0.20 3.19
N MET A 160 19.84 1.11 3.44
CA MET A 160 19.86 1.91 4.66
C MET A 160 18.60 2.76 4.80
N PHE A 161 18.13 3.34 3.69
CA PHE A 161 16.88 4.09 3.65
C PHE A 161 15.66 3.22 4.00
N LEU A 162 15.53 2.04 3.38
CA LEU A 162 14.43 1.11 3.65
C LEU A 162 14.42 0.61 5.10
N VAL A 163 15.59 0.17 5.58
CA VAL A 163 15.75 -0.32 6.95
C VAL A 163 15.47 0.80 7.95
N GLY A 164 16.02 2.00 7.73
CA GLY A 164 15.79 3.17 8.57
C GLY A 164 14.30 3.51 8.69
N ILE A 165 13.57 3.61 7.57
CA ILE A 165 12.13 3.91 7.63
C ILE A 165 11.37 2.76 8.29
N LYS A 166 11.73 1.50 8.02
CA LYS A 166 11.06 0.35 8.63
C LYS A 166 11.22 0.35 10.15
N ILE A 167 12.43 0.63 10.65
CA ILE A 167 12.74 0.74 12.08
C ILE A 167 11.95 1.89 12.70
N VAL A 168 11.99 3.09 12.11
CA VAL A 168 11.25 4.26 12.60
C VAL A 168 9.75 3.99 12.66
N THR A 169 9.19 3.34 11.64
CA THR A 169 7.76 3.00 11.60
C THR A 169 7.38 1.97 12.67
N MET A 170 8.28 1.03 13.00
CA MET A 170 8.05 0.04 14.05
C MET A 170 8.20 0.61 15.47
N ILE A 171 9.11 1.55 15.67
CA ILE A 171 9.34 2.19 16.99
C ILE A 171 8.25 3.21 17.30
N THR A 172 7.80 3.97 16.31
CA THR A 172 6.92 5.12 16.54
C THR A 172 5.44 4.72 16.70
N GLU A 173 5.05 3.45 16.44
CA GLU A 173 3.66 2.91 16.46
C GLU A 173 2.59 3.76 15.74
N THR A 174 2.98 4.86 15.10
CA THR A 174 2.08 5.84 14.53
C THR A 174 2.15 5.75 13.02
N ALA A 175 0.99 5.60 12.37
CA ALA A 175 0.82 5.59 10.93
C ALA A 175 1.04 6.99 10.29
N THR A 176 2.01 7.77 10.77
CA THR A 176 2.44 8.97 10.06
C THR A 176 3.21 8.52 8.83
N VAL A 177 2.61 8.77 7.66
CA VAL A 177 3.13 8.37 6.34
C VAL A 177 4.54 8.95 6.20
N PRO A 178 5.63 8.17 6.32
CA PRO A 178 7.00 8.70 6.35
C PRO A 178 7.40 9.39 5.03
N PHE A 179 6.59 9.14 4.00
CA PHE A 179 6.71 9.69 2.65
C PHE A 179 5.72 10.80 2.35
N ALA A 180 4.83 11.23 3.27
CA ALA A 180 3.98 12.41 3.03
C ALA A 180 4.77 13.62 2.49
N PRO A 181 5.90 14.04 3.11
CA PRO A 181 6.66 15.17 2.60
C PRO A 181 7.35 14.89 1.25
N LEU A 182 7.71 13.63 0.96
CA LEU A 182 8.33 13.26 -0.31
C LEU A 182 7.29 13.16 -1.43
N GLU A 183 6.14 12.54 -1.16
CA GLU A 183 4.99 12.53 -2.07
C GLU A 183 4.52 13.95 -2.36
N ASP A 184 4.49 14.83 -1.37
CA ASP A 184 4.14 16.23 -1.56
C ASP A 184 5.21 16.97 -2.37
N ALA A 185 6.50 16.69 -2.16
CA ALA A 185 7.58 17.23 -2.99
C ALA A 185 7.52 16.71 -4.44
N LEU A 186 7.28 15.41 -4.65
CA LEU A 186 7.13 14.84 -5.99
C LEU A 186 5.85 15.30 -6.67
N ARG A 187 4.74 15.47 -5.94
CA ARG A 187 3.52 16.10 -6.45
C ARG A 187 3.79 17.54 -6.86
N TRP A 188 4.51 18.29 -6.03
CA TRP A 188 4.90 19.66 -6.31
C TRP A 188 5.80 19.77 -7.55
N ILE A 189 6.72 18.81 -7.75
CA ILE A 189 7.64 18.76 -8.89
C ILE A 189 6.95 18.27 -10.19
N LEU A 190 6.14 17.20 -10.12
CA LEU A 190 5.50 16.58 -11.30
C LEU A 190 4.22 17.31 -11.74
N PHE A 191 3.44 17.84 -10.81
CA PHE A 191 2.16 18.49 -11.10
C PHE A 191 2.20 20.02 -10.94
N GLY A 192 3.35 20.57 -10.53
CA GLY A 192 3.50 22.01 -10.32
C GLY A 192 2.60 22.54 -9.21
N TRP A 193 2.75 23.83 -8.91
CA TRP A 193 1.93 24.61 -7.98
C TRP A 193 0.45 24.67 -8.42
N GLN A 194 -0.29 23.56 -8.31
CA GLN A 194 -1.71 23.48 -8.65
C GLN A 194 -2.48 22.65 -7.62
N GLN A 195 -2.32 22.96 -6.33
CA GLN A 195 -3.38 22.74 -5.34
C GLN A 195 -3.39 23.87 -4.30
N GLN A 196 -3.76 25.06 -4.77
CA GLN A 196 -4.38 26.08 -3.92
C GLN A 196 -5.81 26.33 -4.39
N PHE A 197 -6.62 25.28 -4.57
CA PHE A 197 -8.05 25.39 -4.78
C PHE A 197 -8.79 24.18 -4.19
N SER A 198 -8.98 24.19 -2.86
CA SER A 198 -10.28 23.89 -2.22
C SER A 198 -10.20 24.05 -0.68
N SER A 199 -9.62 25.14 -0.20
CA SER A 199 -9.67 25.44 1.24
C SER A 199 -9.73 26.96 1.47
N HIS A 200 -10.72 27.63 0.88
CA HIS A 200 -11.12 28.97 1.32
C HIS A 200 -12.52 29.38 0.82
N GLU A 201 -13.56 28.62 1.19
CA GLU A 201 -14.89 29.23 1.33
C GLU A 201 -15.24 29.32 2.81
N LYS A 202 -14.48 30.20 3.48
CA LYS A 202 -14.93 30.87 4.70
C LYS A 202 -14.71 32.35 4.48
N LYS A 203 -15.77 33.08 4.13
CA LYS A 203 -15.86 34.49 4.47
C LYS A 203 -17.01 34.65 5.46
N SER A 204 -16.64 34.57 6.73
CA SER A 204 -17.37 35.19 7.82
C SER A 204 -17.46 36.69 7.54
N GLU A 205 -18.66 37.21 7.35
CA GLU A 205 -19.00 38.58 7.71
C GLU A 205 -19.82 38.54 9.02
N ILE A 206 -19.19 39.01 10.09
CA ILE A 206 -19.79 39.45 11.35
C ILE A 206 -19.46 40.95 11.36
N LYS A 207 -20.38 41.92 11.30
CA LYS A 207 -21.46 42.35 12.22
C LYS A 207 -22.18 43.52 11.48
N SER A 208 -23.48 43.79 11.64
CA SER A 208 -24.01 44.46 12.83
C SER A 208 -25.55 44.58 12.88
N SER A 209 -26.06 44.57 14.11
CA SER A 209 -27.39 45.03 14.61
C SER A 209 -28.57 44.08 14.31
N SER A 210 -29.48 43.76 15.21
CA SER A 210 -30.00 44.49 16.38
C SER A 210 -30.46 43.55 17.53
N ARG A 211 -30.67 44.16 18.71
CA ARG A 211 -31.02 43.58 20.02
C ARG A 211 -32.47 43.07 20.14
N GLY A 212 -32.68 42.14 21.08
CA GLY A 212 -33.93 41.93 21.84
C GLY A 212 -34.39 40.46 21.82
N SER A 213 -34.04 39.62 22.80
CA SER A 213 -34.67 39.44 24.12
C SER A 213 -36.11 38.90 24.06
N GLY A 214 -36.35 37.77 24.74
CA GLY A 214 -37.63 37.48 25.39
C GLY A 214 -38.53 36.43 24.73
N SER A 215 -38.52 35.24 25.29
CA SER A 215 -39.61 34.26 25.20
C SER A 215 -40.94 34.82 25.71
N SER A 216 -42.06 34.62 24.99
CA SER A 216 -43.39 34.40 25.61
C SER A 216 -44.47 33.98 24.59
N THR A 217 -45.10 32.87 24.94
CA THR A 217 -46.51 32.43 24.79
C THR A 217 -47.52 33.32 24.05
N SER A 218 -48.30 32.76 23.11
CA SER A 218 -49.79 32.68 23.15
C SER A 218 -50.44 32.23 21.82
N LYS A 219 -51.55 31.49 21.95
CA LYS A 219 -52.47 31.00 20.89
C LYS A 219 -53.55 32.04 20.56
N SER A 220 -54.22 31.90 19.39
CA SER A 220 -55.69 32.02 19.12
C SER A 220 -55.95 32.64 17.72
N ILE A 221 -56.40 31.92 16.67
CA ILE A 221 -57.76 31.47 16.24
C ILE A 221 -58.53 32.47 15.32
N ALA A 222 -59.16 31.88 14.28
CA ALA A 222 -60.33 32.27 13.43
C ALA A 222 -60.05 33.07 12.13
N GLY A 223 -60.66 32.75 10.97
CA GLY A 223 -61.79 31.84 10.69
C GLY A 223 -62.04 31.49 9.20
N THR A 224 -62.84 30.42 9.01
CA THR A 224 -63.93 30.08 8.05
C THR A 224 -64.01 30.85 6.71
N SER A 225 -64.32 30.33 5.52
CA SER A 225 -65.20 29.24 4.99
C SER A 225 -64.81 29.06 3.49
N ASP A 226 -64.84 27.89 2.84
CA ASP A 226 -66.04 27.40 2.14
C ASP A 226 -65.95 25.94 1.65
N LYS A 227 -67.13 25.34 1.57
CA LYS A 227 -67.45 23.94 1.25
C LYS A 227 -67.60 23.66 -0.27
N VAL A 228 -67.55 22.35 -0.59
CA VAL A 228 -68.38 21.55 -1.55
C VAL A 228 -67.48 20.63 -2.43
N LYS A 229 -67.32 19.32 -2.10
CA LYS A 229 -68.06 18.11 -2.57
C LYS A 229 -67.99 17.91 -4.10
N LYS A 230 -67.62 16.77 -4.73
CA LYS A 230 -67.89 15.31 -4.56
C LYS A 230 -66.90 14.53 -5.49
N LYS A 231 -66.35 13.34 -5.12
CA LYS A 231 -66.81 11.94 -5.40
C LYS A 231 -67.10 11.66 -6.90
N HIS A 232 -66.67 10.61 -7.63
CA HIS A 232 -66.39 9.17 -7.39
C HIS A 232 -65.65 8.61 -8.65
N THR A 233 -64.63 7.74 -8.58
CA THR A 233 -64.62 6.25 -8.70
C THR A 233 -64.98 5.60 -10.05
N LYS A 234 -64.02 4.88 -10.68
CA LYS A 234 -64.03 3.50 -11.28
C LYS A 234 -62.89 3.42 -12.33
N LYS A 235 -61.87 2.54 -12.30
CA LYS A 235 -61.73 1.06 -12.37
C LYS A 235 -61.99 0.43 -13.76
N THR A 236 -60.90 0.00 -14.43
CA THR A 236 -60.67 -1.16 -15.35
C THR A 236 -59.18 -1.08 -15.75
N ASP A 237 -58.33 -2.09 -15.73
CA ASP A 237 -58.48 -3.56 -15.63
C ASP A 237 -57.58 -4.16 -14.52
#